data_AF-K1SZY8-F1
#
_entry.id   AF-K1SZY8-F1
#
_cell.length_a   1.000
_cell.length_b   1.000
_cell.length_c   1.000
_cell.angle_alpha   90.00
_cell.angle_beta   90.00
_cell.angle_gamma   90.00
#
_symmetry.space_group_name_H-M   'P 1'
#
loop_
_entity.id
_entity.type
_entity.pdbx_description
1 polymer ?
#
loop_
_entity_poly.entity_id
_entity_poly.type
_entity_poly.pdbx_seq_one_letter_code
_entity_poly.pdbx_strand_id
1 'polypeptide(L)'
;MAELLAKYQGDKSPALIVLIGQEAWAAYLSLEDSICGNTPVVSALSSRNAILLPGDTVDLKTWMPESVDFFTDFPSSPIKAGFVYEYDVEANINMIKQMYPGTKNIAFVSDNSYGGVAMQAYVVKEMQKFPELNLILLDGRVNTIYTICDRLHELPENTAI
;
A
#
# COMPACT_ATOMS: atom_id res chain seq x y z
N MET A 1 18.05 2.08 0.98
CA MET A 1 17.99 3.38 0.26
C MET A 1 19.16 4.30 0.64
N ALA A 2 19.41 4.53 1.94
CA ALA A 2 20.52 5.39 2.40
C ALA A 2 21.88 5.06 1.77
N GLU A 3 22.29 3.79 1.77
CA GLU A 3 23.55 3.35 1.15
C GLU A 3 23.60 3.57 -0.36
N LEU A 4 22.44 3.55 -1.04
CA LEU A 4 22.36 3.84 -2.47
C LEU A 4 22.62 5.32 -2.72
N LEU A 5 21.95 6.21 -1.97
CA LEU A 5 22.13 7.65 -2.09
C LEU A 5 23.55 8.09 -1.70
N ALA A 6 24.16 7.43 -0.70
CA ALA A 6 25.54 7.70 -0.29
C ALA A 6 26.57 7.50 -1.42
N LYS A 7 26.26 6.68 -2.44
CA LYS A 7 27.14 6.49 -3.61
C LYS A 7 27.14 7.67 -4.58
N TYR A 8 26.15 8.56 -4.48
CA TYR A 8 25.92 9.69 -5.39
C TYR A 8 26.04 11.03 -4.65
N GLN A 9 27.27 11.35 -4.23
CA GLN A 9 27.63 12.60 -3.56
C GLN A 9 28.74 13.34 -4.33
N GLY A 10 28.92 14.63 -4.04
CA GLY A 10 29.91 15.49 -4.70
C GLY A 10 29.66 15.57 -6.21
N ASP A 11 30.69 15.31 -7.02
CA ASP A 11 30.60 15.35 -8.49
C ASP A 11 29.67 14.30 -9.10
N LYS A 12 29.24 13.30 -8.31
CA LYS A 12 28.28 12.26 -8.73
C LYS A 12 26.84 12.57 -8.31
N SER A 13 26.60 13.73 -7.72
CA SER A 13 25.26 14.08 -7.23
C SER A 13 24.27 14.16 -8.39
N PRO A 14 23.11 13.49 -8.30
CA PRO A 14 22.15 13.51 -9.38
C PRO A 14 21.44 14.87 -9.43
N ALA A 15 21.10 15.32 -10.64
CA ALA A 15 20.26 16.50 -10.83
C ALA A 15 18.78 16.22 -10.51
N LEU A 16 18.37 14.95 -10.48
CA LEU A 16 17.00 14.49 -10.25
C LEU A 16 17.01 13.07 -9.68
N ILE A 17 16.16 12.81 -8.69
CA ILE A 17 15.86 11.45 -8.21
C ILE A 17 14.46 11.08 -8.70
N VAL A 18 14.35 9.91 -9.33
CA VAL A 18 13.07 9.33 -9.78
C VAL A 18 12.78 8.08 -8.97
N LEU A 19 11.73 8.12 -8.16
CA LEU A 19 11.27 6.99 -7.35
C LEU A 19 10.21 6.22 -8.12
N ILE A 20 10.54 5.00 -8.55
CA ILE A 20 9.67 4.14 -9.34
C ILE A 20 9.14 3.01 -8.45
N GLY A 21 7.82 2.96 -8.27
CA GLY A 21 7.16 1.94 -7.46
C GLY A 21 6.99 2.34 -6.00
N GLN A 22 6.08 1.63 -5.32
CA GLN A 22 5.70 1.93 -3.95
C GLN A 22 6.85 1.75 -2.96
N GLU A 23 7.69 0.73 -3.16
CA GLU A 23 8.80 0.40 -2.27
C GLU A 23 9.91 1.46 -2.33
N ALA A 24 10.22 1.96 -3.54
CA ALA A 24 11.21 3.03 -3.71
C ALA A 24 10.73 4.33 -3.06
N TRP A 25 9.45 4.64 -3.23
CA TRP A 25 8.78 5.78 -2.62
C TRP A 25 8.81 5.69 -1.09
N ALA A 26 8.35 4.58 -0.51
CA ALA A 26 8.27 4.39 0.94
C ALA A 26 9.65 4.38 1.59
N ALA A 27 10.63 3.70 0.96
CA ALA A 27 12.00 3.65 1.48
C ALA A 27 12.74 4.99 1.39
N TYR A 28 12.32 5.90 0.51
CA TYR A 28 12.85 7.26 0.47
C TYR A 28 12.24 8.13 1.57
N LEU A 29 10.93 8.06 1.78
CA LEU A 29 10.24 8.82 2.82
C LEU A 29 10.60 8.37 4.25
N SER A 30 11.08 7.14 4.42
CA SER A 30 11.58 6.66 5.71
C SER A 30 12.98 7.15 6.07
N LEU A 31 13.63 7.94 5.22
CA LEU A 31 14.96 8.48 5.48
C LEU A 31 14.88 9.73 6.35
N GLU A 32 15.90 9.93 7.20
CA GLU A 32 16.08 11.20 7.88
C GLU A 32 16.33 12.35 6.90
N ASP A 33 15.85 13.55 7.24
CA ASP A 33 16.06 14.78 6.44
C ASP A 33 17.55 15.05 6.19
N SER A 34 18.43 14.62 7.11
CA SER A 34 19.89 14.73 6.98
C SER A 34 20.45 13.97 5.76
N ILE A 35 19.76 12.91 5.33
CA ILE A 35 20.10 12.07 4.17
C ILE A 35 19.45 12.61 2.91
N CYS A 36 18.25 13.19 3.03
CA CYS A 36 17.51 13.81 1.96
C CYS A 36 18.10 15.19 1.62
N GLY A 37 19.04 15.24 0.67
CA GLY A 37 19.63 16.48 0.19
C GLY A 37 18.66 17.37 -0.62
N ASN A 38 19.19 18.44 -1.22
CA ASN A 38 18.40 19.41 -2.02
C ASN A 38 18.07 18.94 -3.44
N THR A 39 18.40 17.70 -3.81
CA THR A 39 18.11 17.18 -5.16
C THR A 39 16.60 17.06 -5.33
N PRO A 40 16.01 17.61 -6.41
CA PRO A 40 14.60 17.41 -6.72
C PRO A 40 14.23 15.94 -6.80
N VAL A 41 13.08 15.59 -6.23
CA VAL A 41 12.57 14.21 -6.19
C VAL A 41 11.20 14.15 -6.83
N VAL A 42 11.03 13.20 -7.73
CA VAL A 42 9.75 12.89 -8.36
C VAL A 42 9.40 11.42 -8.19
N SER A 43 8.10 11.12 -8.20
CA SER A 43 7.61 9.74 -8.08
C SER A 43 6.77 9.31 -9.28
N ALA A 44 6.86 8.03 -9.64
CA ALA A 44 6.03 7.39 -10.64
C ALA A 44 5.70 5.96 -10.19
N LEU A 45 4.57 5.43 -10.66
CA LEU A 45 4.12 4.05 -10.40
C LEU A 45 3.96 3.71 -8.90
N SER A 46 3.81 4.72 -8.05
CA SER A 46 3.50 4.60 -6.62
C SER A 46 2.02 4.88 -6.38
N SER A 47 1.45 4.30 -5.33
CA SER A 47 0.09 4.56 -4.88
C SER A 47 0.02 5.86 -4.06
N ARG A 48 -1.08 6.61 -4.19
CA ARG A 48 -1.38 7.72 -3.25
C ARG A 48 -1.61 7.22 -1.82
N ASN A 49 -2.12 5.99 -1.68
CA ASN A 49 -2.37 5.35 -0.39
C ASN A 49 -1.08 4.74 0.14
N ALA A 50 -0.82 4.94 1.42
CA ALA A 50 0.38 4.49 2.11
C ALA A 50 0.06 4.04 3.54
N ILE A 51 1.10 3.55 4.23
CA ILE A 51 1.07 3.18 5.64
C ILE A 51 2.33 3.68 6.33
N LEU A 52 2.21 4.09 7.59
CA LEU A 52 3.35 4.44 8.42
C LEU A 52 3.83 3.19 9.14
N LEU A 53 5.09 2.81 8.93
CA LEU A 53 5.68 1.66 9.62
C LEU A 53 5.73 1.93 11.13
N PRO A 54 5.35 0.96 11.97
CA PRO A 54 5.43 1.11 13.41
C PRO A 54 6.91 1.05 13.84
N GLY A 55 7.19 1.50 15.06
CA GLY A 55 8.49 1.26 15.67
C GLY A 55 8.71 -0.22 16.02
N ASP A 56 9.90 -0.54 16.52
CA ASP A 56 10.41 -1.91 16.74
C ASP A 56 9.66 -2.74 17.80
N THR A 57 8.64 -2.17 18.43
CA THR A 57 7.85 -2.82 19.50
C THR A 57 6.64 -3.60 18.98
N VAL A 58 6.36 -3.55 17.68
CA VAL A 58 5.17 -4.13 17.06
C VAL A 58 5.53 -5.32 16.17
N ASP A 59 4.80 -6.43 16.31
CA ASP A 59 4.92 -7.58 15.40
C ASP A 59 4.30 -7.25 14.03
N LEU A 60 5.15 -7.05 13.03
CA LEU A 60 4.75 -6.73 11.65
C LEU A 60 3.89 -7.82 10.99
N LYS A 61 3.91 -9.07 11.50
CA LYS A 61 3.07 -10.15 10.96
C LYS A 61 1.59 -9.96 11.26
N THR A 62 1.26 -9.38 12.41
CA THR A 62 -0.12 -9.27 12.91
C THR A 62 -0.62 -7.84 13.00
N TRP A 63 0.28 -6.86 12.85
CA TRP A 63 -0.06 -5.44 12.82
C TRP A 63 -1.03 -5.10 11.68
N MET A 64 -2.09 -4.34 11.99
CA MET A 64 -2.99 -3.77 10.98
C MET A 64 -2.76 -2.26 10.91
N PRO A 65 -2.17 -1.74 9.82
CA PRO A 65 -2.00 -0.30 9.65
C PRO A 65 -3.31 0.44 9.41
N GLU A 66 -3.33 1.73 9.73
CA GLU A 66 -4.27 2.67 9.14
C GLU A 66 -3.77 3.11 7.76
N SER A 67 -4.70 3.29 6.82
CA SER A 67 -4.40 3.85 5.50
C SER A 67 -4.27 5.37 5.59
N VAL A 68 -3.11 5.87 5.22
CA VAL A 68 -2.82 7.30 5.05
C VAL A 68 -2.80 7.67 3.57
N ASP A 69 -3.01 8.95 3.29
CA ASP A 69 -3.04 9.54 1.97
C ASP A 69 -1.86 10.50 1.78
N PHE A 70 -1.14 10.32 0.68
CA PHE A 70 0.03 11.11 0.36
C PHE A 70 -0.23 12.63 0.37
N PHE A 71 -1.34 13.07 -0.21
CA PHE A 71 -1.61 14.48 -0.43
C PHE A 71 -2.06 15.20 0.84
N THR A 72 -2.74 14.49 1.76
CA THR A 72 -3.23 15.10 3.00
C THR A 72 -2.27 14.89 4.16
N ASP A 73 -1.63 13.73 4.25
CA ASP A 73 -0.90 13.31 5.45
C ASP A 73 0.61 13.60 5.36
N PHE A 74 1.12 13.96 4.17
CA PHE A 74 2.54 14.28 3.94
C PHE A 74 2.76 15.67 3.32
N PRO A 75 2.21 16.76 3.90
CA PRO A 75 2.29 18.11 3.30
C PRO A 75 3.72 18.65 3.18
N SER A 76 4.63 18.19 4.05
CA SER A 76 6.05 18.55 4.04
C SER A 76 6.91 17.62 3.19
N SER A 77 6.34 16.66 2.47
CA SER A 77 7.10 15.64 1.71
C SER A 77 8.16 16.26 0.80
N PRO A 78 9.38 15.72 0.73
CA PRO A 78 10.40 16.13 -0.23
C PRO A 78 10.04 15.80 -1.68
N ILE A 79 9.04 14.95 -1.90
CA ILE A 79 8.56 14.57 -3.24
C ILE A 79 7.57 15.63 -3.71
N LYS A 80 7.99 16.50 -4.64
CA LYS A 80 7.20 17.68 -5.04
C LYS A 80 6.45 17.54 -6.36
N ALA A 81 6.74 16.50 -7.15
CA ALA A 81 6.06 16.25 -8.42
C ALA A 81 6.05 14.75 -8.76
N GLY A 82 5.20 14.34 -9.69
CA GLY A 82 5.11 12.95 -10.12
C GLY A 82 3.73 12.53 -10.56
N PHE A 83 3.59 11.22 -10.79
CA PHE A 83 2.33 10.54 -11.05
C PHE A 83 2.13 9.43 -10.03
N VAL A 84 0.99 9.44 -9.35
CA VAL A 84 0.60 8.39 -8.40
C VAL A 84 -0.67 7.71 -8.89
N TYR A 85 -0.82 6.43 -8.54
CA TYR A 85 -2.04 5.68 -8.75
C TYR A 85 -3.06 6.00 -7.67
N GLU A 86 -4.29 6.22 -8.13
CA GLU A 86 -5.48 6.31 -7.32
C GLU A 86 -6.33 5.07 -7.59
N TYR A 87 -6.68 4.36 -6.52
CA TYR A 87 -7.50 3.16 -6.59
C TYR A 87 -8.89 3.48 -6.08
N ASP A 88 -9.90 3.20 -6.89
CA ASP A 88 -11.30 3.38 -6.52
C ASP A 88 -11.89 2.04 -6.06
N VAL A 89 -11.64 1.71 -4.79
CA VAL A 89 -12.14 0.48 -4.17
C VAL A 89 -13.67 0.52 -4.07
N GLU A 90 -14.26 1.69 -3.83
CA GLU A 90 -15.71 1.88 -3.77
C GLU A 90 -16.38 1.54 -5.11
N ALA A 91 -15.84 2.04 -6.22
CA ALA A 91 -16.32 1.70 -7.56
C ALA A 91 -16.17 0.21 -7.87
N ASN A 92 -15.07 -0.42 -7.46
CA ASN A 92 -14.87 -1.87 -7.62
C ASN A 92 -15.94 -2.67 -6.87
N ILE A 93 -16.24 -2.31 -5.61
CA ILE A 93 -17.27 -2.98 -4.81
C ILE A 93 -18.66 -2.76 -5.43
N ASN A 94 -18.96 -1.55 -5.89
CA ASN A 94 -20.23 -1.26 -6.58
C ASN A 94 -20.37 -2.07 -7.88
N MET A 95 -19.31 -2.22 -8.65
CA MET A 95 -19.28 -3.07 -9.83
C MET A 95 -19.54 -4.54 -9.47
N ILE A 96 -18.91 -5.06 -8.42
CA ILE A 96 -19.15 -6.43 -7.92
C ILE A 96 -20.62 -6.62 -7.56
N LYS A 97 -21.22 -5.68 -6.80
CA LYS A 97 -22.65 -5.74 -6.43
C LYS A 97 -23.57 -5.68 -7.64
N GLN A 98 -23.20 -4.94 -8.68
CA GLN A 98 -23.99 -4.87 -9.91
C GLN A 98 -23.93 -6.17 -10.71
N MET A 99 -22.75 -6.78 -10.85
CA MET A 99 -22.55 -8.02 -11.60
C MET A 99 -23.07 -9.24 -10.83
N TYR A 100 -22.92 -9.22 -9.51
CA TYR A 100 -23.28 -10.31 -8.58
C TYR A 100 -24.08 -9.76 -7.39
N PRO A 101 -25.38 -9.46 -7.57
CA PRO A 101 -26.21 -8.84 -6.52
C PRO A 101 -26.38 -9.68 -5.25
N GLY A 102 -26.12 -10.99 -5.33
CA GLY A 102 -26.17 -11.90 -4.19
C GLY A 102 -24.94 -11.85 -3.28
N THR A 103 -23.87 -11.13 -3.66
CA THR A 103 -22.61 -11.05 -2.92
C THR A 103 -22.83 -10.60 -1.47
N LYS A 104 -22.27 -11.35 -0.52
CA LYS A 104 -22.28 -11.06 0.92
C LYS A 104 -20.89 -10.86 1.50
N ASN A 105 -19.86 -11.40 0.83
CA ASN A 105 -18.49 -11.32 1.31
C ASN A 105 -17.57 -10.85 0.20
N ILE A 106 -16.56 -10.08 0.57
CA ILE A 106 -15.43 -9.68 -0.29
C ILE A 106 -14.18 -10.31 0.31
N ALA A 107 -13.49 -11.16 -0.44
CA ALA A 107 -12.21 -11.73 -0.05
C ALA A 107 -11.08 -10.95 -0.70
N PHE A 108 -10.25 -10.28 0.10
CA PHE A 108 -9.12 -9.51 -0.41
C PHE A 108 -7.82 -10.29 -0.21
N VAL A 109 -7.08 -10.54 -1.29
CA VAL A 109 -5.78 -11.20 -1.28
C VAL A 109 -4.67 -10.16 -1.38
N SER A 110 -3.74 -10.19 -0.44
CA SER A 110 -2.55 -9.34 -0.43
C SER A 110 -1.27 -10.18 -0.40
N ASP A 111 -0.19 -9.65 -0.94
CA ASP A 111 1.15 -10.19 -0.71
C ASP A 111 1.77 -9.60 0.57
N ASN A 112 2.98 -10.03 0.91
CA ASN A 112 3.71 -9.52 2.08
C ASN A 112 4.57 -8.28 1.79
N SER A 113 4.39 -7.63 0.64
CA SER A 113 5.11 -6.41 0.29
C SER A 113 4.54 -5.21 1.05
N TYR A 114 5.30 -4.10 1.08
CA TYR A 114 4.78 -2.85 1.60
C TYR A 114 3.52 -2.41 0.83
N GLY A 115 3.54 -2.53 -0.51
CA GLY A 115 2.38 -2.20 -1.35
C GLY A 115 1.15 -3.04 -1.05
N GLY A 116 1.32 -4.35 -0.84
CA GLY A 116 0.23 -5.27 -0.49
C GLY A 116 -0.42 -4.91 0.85
N VAL A 117 0.39 -4.64 1.87
CA VAL A 117 -0.11 -4.24 3.19
C VAL A 117 -0.78 -2.85 3.14
N ALA A 118 -0.23 -1.92 2.35
CA ALA A 118 -0.84 -0.60 2.18
C ALA A 118 -2.19 -0.67 1.46
N MET A 119 -2.31 -1.49 0.42
CA MET A 119 -3.59 -1.71 -0.26
C MET A 119 -4.59 -2.39 0.67
N GLN A 120 -4.16 -3.38 1.47
CA GLN A 120 -5.02 -4.03 2.46
C GLN A 120 -5.59 -3.01 3.47
N ALA A 121 -4.76 -2.13 4.01
CA ALA A 121 -5.21 -1.07 4.92
C ALA A 121 -6.22 -0.13 4.25
N TYR A 122 -6.00 0.20 2.97
CA TYR A 122 -6.92 1.03 2.20
C TYR A 122 -8.27 0.33 1.96
N VAL A 123 -8.26 -0.95 1.59
CA VAL A 123 -9.49 -1.76 1.43
C VAL A 123 -10.26 -1.86 2.75
N VAL A 124 -9.56 -2.07 3.88
CA VAL A 124 -10.20 -2.10 5.21
C VAL A 124 -10.92 -0.78 5.51
N LYS A 125 -10.28 0.36 5.21
CA LYS A 125 -10.89 1.70 5.36
C LYS A 125 -12.12 1.86 4.47
N GLU A 126 -12.02 1.51 3.19
CA GLU A 126 -13.10 1.70 2.22
C GLU A 126 -14.29 0.77 2.46
N MET A 127 -14.06 -0.45 2.96
CA MET A 127 -15.11 -1.39 3.32
C MET A 127 -16.03 -0.89 4.44
N GLN A 128 -15.60 0.10 5.24
CA GLN A 128 -16.47 0.74 6.24
C GLN A 128 -17.70 1.42 5.63
N LYS A 129 -17.64 1.78 4.34
CA LYS A 129 -18.78 2.34 3.58
C LYS A 129 -19.84 1.29 3.22
N PHE A 130 -19.51 0.00 3.33
CA PHE A 130 -20.35 -1.14 2.95
C PHE A 130 -20.60 -2.08 4.14
N PRO A 131 -21.27 -1.61 5.21
CA PRO A 131 -21.48 -2.40 6.44
C PRO A 131 -22.31 -3.67 6.23
N GLU A 132 -23.00 -3.81 5.10
CA GLU A 132 -23.75 -5.00 4.72
C GLU A 132 -22.88 -6.15 4.16
N LEU A 133 -21.60 -5.87 3.82
CA LEU A 133 -20.67 -6.84 3.28
C LEU A 133 -19.62 -7.25 4.32
N ASN A 134 -19.24 -8.52 4.32
CA ASN A 134 -18.16 -9.03 5.17
C ASN A 134 -16.82 -8.99 4.41
N LEU A 135 -15.78 -8.39 5.00
CA LEU A 135 -14.42 -8.45 4.46
C LEU A 135 -13.68 -9.67 5.02
N ILE A 136 -13.11 -10.49 4.13
CA ILE A 136 -12.25 -11.63 4.45
C ILE A 136 -10.84 -11.30 3.97
N LEU A 137 -9.88 -11.19 4.88
CA LEU A 137 -8.49 -10.92 4.54
C LEU A 137 -7.70 -12.22 4.36
N LEU A 138 -7.10 -12.36 3.18
CA LEU A 138 -6.16 -13.42 2.82
C LEU A 138 -4.74 -12.81 2.78
N ASP A 139 -4.24 -12.50 3.98
CA ASP A 139 -3.02 -11.73 4.22
C ASP A 139 -1.74 -12.53 3.94
N GLY A 140 -0.95 -12.10 2.96
CA GLY A 140 0.29 -12.77 2.54
C GLY A 140 1.41 -12.76 3.58
N ARG A 141 1.32 -11.98 4.67
CA ARG A 141 2.31 -11.99 5.76
C ARG A 141 2.22 -13.24 6.63
N VAL A 142 1.03 -13.83 6.72
CA VAL A 142 0.76 -15.02 7.52
C VAL A 142 0.34 -16.23 6.68
N ASN A 143 0.16 -16.04 5.37
CA ASN A 143 -0.20 -17.10 4.44
C ASN A 143 0.89 -17.31 3.36
N THR A 144 0.99 -18.55 2.88
CA THR A 144 1.74 -18.89 1.67
C THR A 144 0.77 -19.11 0.52
N ILE A 145 1.26 -19.26 -0.71
CA ILE A 145 0.40 -19.60 -1.85
C ILE A 145 -0.42 -20.87 -1.60
N TYR A 146 0.15 -21.87 -0.92
CA TYR A 146 -0.56 -23.11 -0.61
C TYR A 146 -1.69 -22.89 0.39
N THR A 147 -1.43 -22.16 1.48
CA THR A 147 -2.47 -21.88 2.48
C THR A 147 -3.53 -20.93 1.96
N ILE A 148 -3.18 -19.99 1.05
CA ILE A 148 -4.18 -19.18 0.34
C ILE A 148 -5.07 -20.08 -0.52
N CYS A 149 -4.50 -21.01 -1.29
CA CYS A 149 -5.28 -21.95 -2.09
C CYS A 149 -6.25 -22.76 -1.23
N ASP A 150 -5.82 -23.27 -0.07
CA ASP A 150 -6.70 -23.99 0.85
C ASP A 150 -7.85 -23.10 1.33
N ARG A 151 -7.53 -21.87 1.78
CA ARG A 151 -8.54 -20.90 2.25
C ARG A 151 -9.50 -20.44 1.15
N LEU A 152 -9.06 -20.38 -0.11
CA LEU A 152 -9.90 -20.06 -1.26
C LEU A 152 -10.98 -21.13 -1.48
N HIS A 153 -10.68 -22.41 -1.23
CA HIS A 153 -11.67 -23.50 -1.31
C HIS A 153 -12.69 -23.45 -0.15
N GLU A 154 -12.33 -22.83 0.97
CA GLU A 154 -13.15 -22.72 2.18
C GLU A 154 -13.98 -21.42 2.23
N LEU A 155 -13.90 -20.58 1.19
CA LEU A 155 -14.65 -19.33 1.17
C LEU A 155 -16.17 -19.59 1.27
N PRO A 156 -16.91 -18.79 2.07
CA PRO A 156 -18.36 -18.93 2.15
C PRO A 156 -19.02 -18.70 0.78
N GLU A 157 -20.22 -19.27 0.59
CA GLU A 157 -21.03 -18.94 -0.58
C GLU A 157 -21.28 -17.43 -0.70
N ASN A 158 -21.47 -16.95 -1.93
CA ASN A 158 -21.66 -15.53 -2.25
C ASN A 158 -20.46 -14.65 -1.87
N THR A 159 -19.25 -15.17 -2.04
CA THR A 159 -18.00 -14.42 -1.90
C THR A 159 -17.47 -14.01 -3.26
N ALA A 160 -17.14 -12.73 -3.42
CA ALA A 160 -16.32 -12.23 -4.53
C ALA A 160 -14.87 -12.07 -4.05
N ILE A 161 -13.91 -12.26 -4.95
CA ILE A 161 -12.47 -12.07 -4.70
C ILE A 161 -11.99 -10.87 -5.52
#